data_AF-A0AAU3HFC2-F1
#
_entry.id   AF-A0AAU3HFC2-F1
#
_cell.length_a   1.000
_cell.length_b   1.000
_cell.length_c   1.000
_cell.angle_alpha   90.00
_cell.angle_beta   90.00
_cell.angle_gamma   90.00
#
_symmetry.space_group_name_H-M   'P 1'
#
loop_
_entity.id
_entity.type
_entity.pdbx_description
1 polymer ?
#
loop_
_entity_poly.entity_id
_entity_poly.type
_entity_poly.pdbx_seq_one_letter_code
_entity_poly.pdbx_strand_id
1 'polypeptide(L)'
;MSTPPPPPEKPLRVMPWWSALLGLLLAVLLGWLVLDWLLAEADRAGQPDTRATLRVDAIRTGLTVVAGTGGGVALLFAARRQWISERGQRHQEAVAARDQTHRDRVQAHAEVVAETAARHQDRQATAVEHDAAERRLTELYVRAIELIGSDHPAVRLGGLHALERLGQDNPAQRPTTVAVICAYLRMPAPDDRRETEVRRTAQRMLTRHLRADQDGWWPGIALDLTGARLDNFDAAGCTLVDLDLTGAVCTGTTSFAGAVTHGRLRLTAEFADVVLDDLTGDAEIVLDDARLTGRVSFERADLGGALSCRGASLGPVSFRDATVRQPISFDRARFTDSASFRETVFLGGVSMEHTTFVGYAGFHRARFADMALFRWTEFGAEAWFEGARFEGAANFGRAVFHGRARFEGATLARRALVDQARASTSVTHVWPPGTAVTRRDDDWLLLTDP
;
A
#
# COMPACT_ATOMS: atom_id res chain seq x y z
N MET A 1 25.13 8.14 39.71
CA MET A 1 26.45 8.67 40.11
C MET A 1 26.25 9.54 41.32
N SER A 2 26.67 9.05 42.49
CA SER A 2 26.41 9.64 43.80
C SER A 2 27.52 10.65 44.11
N THR A 3 27.18 11.93 44.22
CA THR A 3 28.11 12.99 44.64
C THR A 3 28.44 12.87 46.13
N PRO A 4 29.71 13.04 46.55
CA PRO A 4 30.11 12.92 47.95
C PRO A 4 29.52 14.04 48.80
N PRO A 5 29.24 13.80 50.10
CA PRO A 5 28.67 14.81 50.97
C PRO A 5 29.67 15.94 51.22
N PRO A 6 29.21 17.22 51.30
CA PRO A 6 30.10 18.34 51.59
C PRO A 6 30.66 18.26 53.02
N PRO A 7 31.90 18.72 53.26
CA PRO A 7 32.53 18.65 54.57
C PRO A 7 31.80 19.53 55.60
N PRO A 8 31.76 19.12 56.88
CA PRO A 8 31.03 19.85 57.92
C PRO A 8 31.64 21.23 58.17
N GLU A 9 30.80 22.26 58.14
CA GLU A 9 31.19 23.64 58.43
C GLU A 9 31.61 23.77 59.90
N LYS A 10 32.85 24.23 60.14
CA LYS A 10 33.40 24.41 61.48
C LYS A 10 32.57 25.46 62.25
N PRO A 11 32.04 25.14 63.45
CA PRO A 11 31.23 26.08 64.20
C PRO A 11 32.06 27.30 64.63
N LEU A 12 31.48 28.48 64.41
CA LEU A 12 32.05 29.76 64.77
C LEU A 12 32.21 29.84 66.29
N ARG A 13 33.46 29.86 66.79
CA ARG A 13 33.74 30.18 68.19
C ARG A 13 33.45 31.67 68.41
N VAL A 14 32.32 31.94 69.07
CA VAL A 14 31.96 33.28 69.53
C VAL A 14 32.96 33.68 70.61
N MET A 15 33.79 34.68 70.32
CA MET A 15 34.76 35.18 71.29
C MET A 15 33.99 35.93 72.39
N PRO A 16 34.23 35.61 73.67
CA PRO A 16 33.40 36.12 74.73
C PRO A 16 33.67 37.59 75.02
N TRP A 17 32.61 38.32 75.37
CA TRP A 17 32.57 39.77 75.54
C TRP A 17 33.59 40.33 76.55
N TRP A 18 34.05 39.52 77.51
CA TRP A 18 35.06 39.90 78.49
C TRP A 18 36.46 40.15 77.88
N SER A 19 36.75 39.64 76.69
CA SER A 19 38.00 39.95 75.98
C SER A 19 38.10 41.42 75.56
N ALA A 20 36.97 42.08 75.32
CA ALA A 20 36.90 43.52 75.06
C ALA A 20 37.23 44.33 76.30
N LEU A 21 36.67 43.92 77.45
CA LEU A 21 36.98 44.53 78.74
C LEU A 21 38.45 44.37 79.10
N LEU A 22 39.03 43.20 78.83
CA LEU A 22 40.44 42.92 79.07
C LEU A 22 41.35 43.88 78.29
N GLY A 23 41.05 44.12 77.01
CA GLY A 23 41.80 45.05 76.17
C GLY A 23 41.70 46.51 76.65
N LEU A 24 40.51 46.94 77.07
CA LEU A 24 40.30 48.27 77.67
C LEU A 24 41.08 48.41 78.99
N LEU A 25 41.02 47.41 79.86
CA LEU A 25 41.75 47.37 81.12
C LEU A 25 43.25 47.45 80.90
N LEU A 26 43.78 46.75 79.89
CA LEU A 26 45.19 46.78 79.55
C LEU A 26 45.64 48.17 79.09
N ALA A 27 44.80 48.86 78.29
CA ALA A 27 45.07 50.23 77.83
C ALA A 27 45.08 51.24 78.99
N VAL A 28 44.13 51.13 79.92
CA VAL A 28 44.08 51.97 81.13
C VAL A 28 45.27 51.69 82.04
N LEU A 29 45.63 50.42 82.22
CA LEU A 29 46.78 50.01 83.03
C LEU A 29 48.10 50.55 82.47
N LEU A 30 48.30 50.45 81.15
CA LEU A 30 49.47 51.00 80.46
C LEU A 30 49.55 52.53 80.61
N GLY A 31 48.43 53.23 80.43
CA GLY A 31 48.35 54.68 80.65
C GLY A 31 48.69 55.08 82.08
N TRP A 32 48.19 54.33 83.06
CA TRP A 32 48.45 54.57 84.47
C TRP A 32 49.93 54.34 84.83
N LEU A 33 50.53 53.25 84.36
CA LEU A 33 51.96 52.95 84.57
C LEU A 33 52.88 54.02 83.98
N VAL A 34 52.59 54.50 82.76
CA VAL A 34 53.36 55.57 82.11
C VAL A 34 53.21 56.88 82.87
N LEU A 35 51.99 57.21 83.32
CA LEU A 35 51.73 58.42 84.08
C LEU A 35 52.44 58.41 85.46
N ASP A 36 52.37 57.29 86.17
CA ASP A 36 53.02 57.10 87.48
C ASP A 36 54.54 57.23 87.36
N TRP A 37 55.13 56.59 86.34
CA TRP A 37 56.56 56.70 86.06
C TRP A 37 56.99 58.14 85.76
N LEU A 38 56.23 58.87 84.93
CA LEU A 38 56.54 60.26 84.58
C LEU A 38 56.34 61.24 85.76
N LEU A 39 55.34 61.01 86.62
CA LEU A 39 55.11 61.81 87.82
C LEU A 39 56.18 61.56 88.89
N ALA A 40 56.61 60.31 89.06
CA ALA A 40 57.72 59.97 89.95
C ALA A 40 59.04 60.62 89.52
N GLU A 41 59.27 60.78 88.21
CA GLU A 41 60.43 61.50 87.69
C GLU A 41 60.30 63.01 87.92
N ALA A 42 59.10 63.58 87.73
CA ALA A 42 58.83 64.99 88.00
C ALA A 42 59.01 65.37 89.47
N ASP A 43 58.74 64.44 90.40
CA ASP A 43 58.86 64.70 91.85
C ASP A 43 60.30 64.76 92.36
N ARG A 44 61.28 64.22 91.62
CA ARG A 44 62.71 64.30 91.96
C ARG A 44 63.37 65.63 91.59
N ALA A 45 62.68 66.50 90.84
CA ALA A 45 63.20 67.81 90.48
C ALA A 45 63.22 68.78 91.68
N GLY A 46 64.42 69.22 92.09
CA GLY A 46 64.65 70.01 93.30
C GLY A 46 64.30 71.51 93.22
N GLN A 47 63.86 72.03 92.08
CA GLN A 47 63.45 73.44 91.91
C GLN A 47 61.93 73.55 91.62
N PRO A 48 61.20 74.46 92.31
CA PRO A 48 59.74 74.49 92.30
C PRO A 48 59.11 74.83 90.94
N ASP A 49 59.73 75.67 90.11
CA ASP A 49 59.17 76.07 88.81
C ASP A 49 59.24 74.96 87.75
N THR A 50 60.22 74.06 87.83
CA THR A 50 60.42 72.95 86.88
C THR A 50 59.50 71.75 87.16
N ARG A 51 59.04 71.60 88.41
CA ARG A 51 58.13 70.53 88.83
C ARG A 51 56.73 70.67 88.23
N ALA A 52 56.24 71.90 88.09
CA ALA A 52 54.89 72.17 87.58
C ALA A 52 54.77 71.85 86.07
N THR A 53 55.78 72.19 85.28
CA THR A 53 55.80 71.97 83.82
C THR A 53 55.94 70.49 83.46
N LEU A 54 56.82 69.75 84.14
CA LEU A 54 56.99 68.30 83.94
C LEU A 54 55.72 67.50 84.27
N ARG A 55 54.96 67.90 85.30
CA ARG A 55 53.68 67.25 85.63
C ARG A 55 52.61 67.44 84.54
N VAL A 56 52.58 68.60 83.90
CA VAL A 56 51.62 68.89 82.82
C VAL A 56 51.93 68.05 81.57
N ASP A 57 53.21 67.92 81.19
CA ASP A 57 53.60 67.10 80.04
C ASP A 57 53.44 65.59 80.31
N ALA A 58 53.63 65.15 81.57
CA ALA A 58 53.33 63.78 81.99
C ALA A 58 51.85 63.41 81.78
N ILE A 59 50.94 64.27 82.23
CA ILE A 59 49.50 64.09 82.06
C ILE A 59 49.12 64.05 80.57
N ARG A 60 49.70 64.96 79.77
CA ARG A 60 49.45 65.02 78.32
C ARG A 60 49.89 63.73 77.64
N THR A 61 51.09 63.24 77.95
CA THR A 61 51.65 62.03 77.34
C THR A 61 50.86 60.78 77.73
N GLY A 62 50.51 60.64 79.02
CA GLY A 62 49.65 59.55 79.51
C GLY A 62 48.29 59.50 78.79
N LEU A 63 47.64 60.66 78.58
CA LEU A 63 46.40 60.78 77.82
C LEU A 63 46.55 60.36 76.35
N THR A 64 47.67 60.69 75.69
CA THR A 64 47.89 60.30 74.29
C THR A 64 48.11 58.81 74.09
N VAL A 65 48.75 58.12 75.05
CA VAL A 65 48.95 56.66 75.00
C VAL A 65 47.62 55.92 75.17
N VAL A 66 46.77 56.37 76.09
CA VAL A 66 45.41 55.84 76.27
C VAL A 66 44.55 56.10 75.03
N ALA A 67 44.62 57.30 74.45
CA ALA A 67 43.88 57.64 73.23
C ALA A 67 44.34 56.80 72.01
N GLY A 68 45.66 56.62 71.83
CA GLY A 68 46.22 55.83 70.73
C GLY A 68 45.87 54.34 70.81
N THR A 69 45.96 53.76 72.01
CA THR A 69 45.59 52.35 72.24
C THR A 69 44.07 52.13 72.13
N GLY A 70 43.26 53.06 72.65
CA GLY A 70 41.81 53.06 72.48
C GLY A 70 41.37 53.16 71.01
N GLY A 71 42.05 53.99 70.21
CA GLY A 71 41.81 54.10 68.77
C GLY A 71 42.12 52.81 68.00
N GLY A 72 43.22 52.12 68.34
CA GLY A 72 43.58 50.82 67.76
C GLY A 72 42.53 49.73 68.03
N VAL A 73 42.00 49.68 69.25
CA VAL A 73 40.93 48.72 69.62
C VAL A 73 39.63 49.03 68.85
N ALA A 74 39.27 50.30 68.70
CA ALA A 74 38.07 50.71 67.95
C ALA A 74 38.14 50.30 66.46
N LEU A 75 39.29 50.48 65.81
CA LEU A 75 39.52 50.05 64.43
C LEU A 75 39.43 48.52 64.28
N LEU A 76 39.94 47.77 65.25
CA LEU A 76 39.87 46.31 65.25
C LEU A 76 38.42 45.82 65.38
N PHE A 77 37.59 46.49 66.19
CA PHE A 77 36.15 46.23 66.25
C PHE A 77 35.42 46.60 64.96
N ALA A 78 35.74 47.74 64.36
CA ALA A 78 35.15 48.14 63.08
C ALA A 78 35.48 47.14 61.97
N ALA A 79 36.77 46.77 61.84
CA ALA A 79 37.22 45.75 60.87
C ALA A 79 36.58 44.39 61.11
N ARG A 80 36.43 43.98 62.37
CA ARG A 80 35.78 42.70 62.71
C ARG A 80 34.28 42.73 62.44
N ARG A 81 33.60 43.82 62.79
CA ARG A 81 32.17 44.00 62.49
C ARG A 81 31.93 43.93 60.98
N GLN A 82 32.80 44.58 60.20
CA GLN A 82 32.77 44.52 58.75
C GLN A 82 33.03 43.10 58.20
N TRP A 83 34.01 42.38 58.75
CA TRP A 83 34.29 40.99 58.38
C TRP A 83 33.12 40.03 58.64
N ILE A 84 32.39 40.23 59.74
CA ILE A 84 31.21 39.42 60.08
C ILE A 84 30.05 39.75 59.14
N SER A 85 29.80 41.03 58.83
CA SER A 85 28.75 41.40 57.86
C SER A 85 29.07 40.90 56.46
N GLU A 86 30.32 41.01 55.99
CA GLU A 86 30.74 40.50 54.68
C GLU A 86 30.57 38.99 54.57
N ARG A 87 30.89 38.23 55.63
CA ARG A 87 30.66 36.78 55.64
C ARG A 87 29.18 36.40 55.72
N GLY A 88 28.38 37.14 56.48
CA GLY A 88 26.93 36.95 56.54
C GLY A 88 26.28 37.18 55.18
N GLN A 89 26.68 38.25 54.50
CA GLN A 89 26.19 38.58 53.17
C GLN A 89 26.61 37.53 52.12
N ARG A 90 27.89 37.11 52.09
CA ARG A 90 28.35 36.05 51.17
C ARG A 90 27.65 34.71 51.40
N HIS A 91 27.32 34.37 52.65
CA HIS A 91 26.57 33.15 52.93
C HIS A 91 25.12 33.27 52.44
N GLN A 92 24.47 34.42 52.64
CA GLN A 92 23.13 34.67 52.09
C GLN A 92 23.13 34.64 50.56
N GLU A 93 24.11 35.26 49.90
CA GLU A 93 24.27 35.22 48.44
C GLU A 93 24.49 33.78 47.95
N ALA A 94 25.32 32.98 48.64
CA ALA A 94 25.57 31.59 48.28
C ALA A 94 24.33 30.69 48.47
N VAL A 95 23.55 30.91 49.53
CA VAL A 95 22.29 30.19 49.78
C VAL A 95 21.25 30.59 48.72
N ALA A 96 21.09 31.88 48.43
CA ALA A 96 20.18 32.36 47.40
C ALA A 96 20.54 31.84 46.00
N ALA A 97 21.84 31.80 45.66
CA ALA A 97 22.31 31.25 44.38
C ALA A 97 22.03 29.73 44.26
N ARG A 98 22.19 28.97 45.36
CA ARG A 98 21.83 27.54 45.41
C ARG A 98 20.33 27.33 45.24
N ASP A 99 19.52 28.12 45.93
CA ASP A 99 18.06 28.06 45.82
C ASP A 99 17.58 28.38 44.41
N GLN A 100 18.18 29.37 43.76
CA GLN A 100 17.86 29.73 42.38
C GLN A 100 18.23 28.59 41.41
N THR A 101 19.43 28.03 41.53
CA THR A 101 19.87 26.88 40.71
C THR A 101 18.94 25.67 40.90
N HIS A 102 18.48 25.43 42.13
CA HIS A 102 17.54 24.36 42.42
C HIS A 102 16.17 24.63 41.78
N ARG A 103 15.64 25.85 41.88
CA ARG A 103 14.39 26.25 41.22
C ARG A 103 14.49 26.14 39.70
N ASP A 104 15.58 26.59 39.10
CA ASP A 104 15.82 26.50 37.65
C ASP A 104 15.84 25.03 37.19
N ARG A 105 16.46 24.13 37.98
CA ARG A 105 16.45 22.68 37.71
C ARG A 105 15.06 22.07 37.83
N VAL A 106 14.30 22.43 38.86
CA VAL A 106 12.93 21.95 39.05
C VAL A 106 12.03 22.46 37.92
N GLN A 107 12.18 23.71 37.51
CA GLN A 107 11.42 24.30 36.43
C GLN A 107 11.77 23.66 35.07
N ALA A 108 13.06 23.50 34.76
CA ALA A 108 13.50 22.82 33.54
C ALA A 108 13.02 21.35 33.50
N HIS A 109 13.03 20.65 34.65
CA HIS A 109 12.48 19.30 34.72
C HIS A 109 10.96 19.30 34.54
N ALA A 110 10.24 20.25 35.15
CA ALA A 110 8.80 20.41 34.99
C ALA A 110 8.40 20.71 33.53
N GLU A 111 9.17 21.54 32.83
CA GLU A 111 8.97 21.84 31.40
C GLU A 111 9.16 20.59 30.54
N VAL A 112 10.22 19.82 30.76
CA VAL A 112 10.47 18.56 30.02
C VAL A 112 9.38 17.51 30.31
N VAL A 113 8.92 17.39 31.56
CA VAL A 113 7.83 16.48 31.94
C VAL A 113 6.52 16.92 31.30
N ALA A 114 6.21 18.22 31.28
CA ALA A 114 5.01 18.75 30.64
C ALA A 114 5.03 18.51 29.12
N GLU A 115 6.17 18.72 28.45
CA GLU A 115 6.30 18.49 27.02
C GLU A 115 6.19 17.00 26.66
N THR A 116 6.81 16.12 27.44
CA THR A 116 6.70 14.67 27.23
C THR A 116 5.29 14.15 27.50
N ALA A 117 4.61 14.66 28.53
CA ALA A 117 3.21 14.36 28.79
C ALA A 117 2.30 14.84 27.65
N ALA A 118 2.51 16.05 27.13
CA ALA A 118 1.77 16.57 25.98
C ALA A 118 1.97 15.70 24.72
N ARG A 119 3.20 15.30 24.41
CA ARG A 119 3.49 14.39 23.28
C ARG A 119 2.87 13.00 23.48
N HIS A 120 2.82 12.49 24.71
CA HIS A 120 2.18 11.21 24.98
C HIS A 120 0.66 11.32 24.84
N GLN A 121 0.07 12.41 25.31
CA GLN A 121 -1.35 12.70 25.17
C GLN A 121 -1.75 12.85 23.69
N ASP A 122 -0.94 13.52 22.87
CA ASP A 122 -1.19 13.67 21.42
C ASP A 122 -1.16 12.31 20.69
N ARG A 123 -0.20 11.45 21.03
CA ARG A 123 -0.16 10.07 20.51
C ARG A 123 -1.34 9.21 20.98
N GLN A 124 -1.79 9.40 22.22
CA GLN A 124 -2.98 8.71 22.72
C GLN A 124 -4.25 9.21 22.03
N ALA A 125 -4.39 10.52 21.84
CA ALA A 125 -5.54 11.11 21.15
C ALA A 125 -5.64 10.61 19.71
N THR A 126 -4.54 10.65 18.95
CA THR A 126 -4.48 10.11 17.58
C THR A 126 -4.78 8.60 17.53
N ALA A 127 -4.28 7.81 18.48
CA ALA A 127 -4.60 6.38 18.56
C ALA A 127 -6.09 6.11 18.87
N VAL A 128 -6.69 6.90 19.76
CA VAL A 128 -8.13 6.81 20.10
C VAL A 128 -8.99 7.24 18.91
N GLU A 129 -8.62 8.29 18.19
CA GLU A 129 -9.32 8.71 16.97
C GLU A 129 -9.25 7.63 15.89
N HIS A 130 -8.09 6.99 15.71
CA HIS A 130 -7.93 5.89 14.76
C HIS A 130 -8.79 4.68 15.12
N ASP A 131 -8.77 4.24 16.38
CA ASP A 131 -9.60 3.14 16.89
C ASP A 131 -11.11 3.45 16.78
N ALA A 132 -11.52 4.69 17.05
CA ALA A 132 -12.89 5.13 16.85
C ALA A 132 -13.31 5.13 15.36
N ALA A 133 -12.41 5.52 14.46
CA ALA A 133 -12.65 5.48 13.02
C ALA A 133 -12.78 4.02 12.51
N GLU A 134 -11.89 3.12 12.92
CA GLU A 134 -11.95 1.70 12.56
C GLU A 134 -13.26 1.02 13.04
N ARG A 135 -13.69 1.31 14.26
CA ARG A 135 -14.97 0.80 14.79
C ARG A 135 -16.16 1.33 14.00
N ARG A 136 -16.18 2.63 13.71
CA ARG A 136 -17.23 3.24 12.88
C ARG A 136 -17.29 2.62 11.49
N LEU A 137 -16.14 2.36 10.86
CA LEU A 137 -16.09 1.67 9.57
C LEU A 137 -16.66 0.25 9.66
N THR A 138 -16.29 -0.50 10.69
CA THR A 138 -16.80 -1.85 10.92
C THR A 138 -18.33 -1.86 11.10
N GLU A 139 -18.87 -0.93 11.90
CA GLU A 139 -20.31 -0.77 12.10
C GLU A 139 -21.05 -0.42 10.78
N LEU A 140 -20.49 0.48 9.97
CA LEU A 140 -21.04 0.82 8.65
C LEU A 140 -21.05 -0.38 7.71
N TYR A 141 -20.00 -1.21 7.74
CA TYR A 141 -19.95 -2.46 6.97
C TYR A 141 -21.02 -3.45 7.39
N VAL A 142 -21.13 -3.73 8.69
CA VAL A 142 -22.16 -4.62 9.23
C VAL A 142 -23.54 -4.13 8.83
N ARG A 143 -23.79 -2.82 8.95
CA ARG A 143 -25.07 -2.23 8.56
C ARG A 143 -25.36 -2.38 7.08
N ALA A 144 -24.38 -2.15 6.21
CA ALA A 144 -24.57 -2.28 4.77
C ALA A 144 -24.83 -3.75 4.36
N ILE A 145 -24.17 -4.70 5.00
CA ILE A 145 -24.40 -6.14 4.81
C ILE A 145 -25.82 -6.52 5.24
N GLU A 146 -26.29 -6.05 6.41
CA GLU A 146 -27.68 -6.26 6.85
C GLU A 146 -28.70 -5.75 5.83
N LEU A 147 -28.45 -4.58 5.22
CA LEU A 147 -29.34 -4.01 4.21
C LEU A 147 -29.38 -4.87 2.93
N ILE A 148 -28.25 -5.44 2.52
CA ILE A 148 -28.16 -6.35 1.35
C ILE A 148 -28.84 -7.70 1.64
N GLY A 149 -28.85 -8.14 2.89
CA GLY A 149 -29.56 -9.33 3.34
C GLY A 149 -31.07 -9.14 3.51
N SER A 150 -31.61 -7.94 3.30
CA SER A 150 -33.05 -7.67 3.42
C SER A 150 -33.86 -8.42 2.37
N ASP A 151 -35.08 -8.86 2.71
CA ASP A 151 -36.04 -9.43 1.76
C ASP A 151 -36.60 -8.41 0.76
N HIS A 152 -36.46 -7.10 1.04
CA HIS A 152 -37.03 -6.05 0.20
C HIS A 152 -35.99 -5.50 -0.83
N PRO A 153 -36.23 -5.61 -2.15
CA PRO A 153 -35.29 -5.20 -3.19
C PRO A 153 -34.79 -3.75 -3.07
N ALA A 154 -35.68 -2.80 -2.73
CA ALA A 154 -35.33 -1.40 -2.54
C ALA A 154 -34.33 -1.18 -1.38
N VAL A 155 -34.41 -2.00 -0.32
CA VAL A 155 -33.48 -1.93 0.82
C VAL A 155 -32.11 -2.48 0.42
N ARG A 156 -32.08 -3.56 -0.38
CA ARG A 156 -30.84 -4.11 -0.93
C ARG A 156 -30.11 -3.11 -1.82
N LEU A 157 -30.83 -2.35 -2.65
CA LEU A 157 -30.26 -1.26 -3.45
C LEU A 157 -29.64 -0.17 -2.56
N GLY A 158 -30.33 0.22 -1.49
CA GLY A 158 -29.78 1.16 -0.50
C GLY A 158 -28.50 0.63 0.16
N GLY A 159 -28.45 -0.67 0.47
CA GLY A 159 -27.26 -1.35 0.98
C GLY A 159 -26.10 -1.35 -0.01
N LEU A 160 -26.35 -1.62 -1.29
CA LEU A 160 -25.33 -1.57 -2.34
C LEU A 160 -24.71 -0.16 -2.47
N HIS A 161 -25.53 0.89 -2.51
CA HIS A 161 -25.00 2.27 -2.57
C HIS A 161 -24.29 2.71 -1.29
N ALA A 162 -24.69 2.17 -0.13
CA ALA A 162 -23.96 2.39 1.12
C ALA A 162 -22.56 1.74 1.06
N LEU A 163 -22.45 0.51 0.54
CA LEU A 163 -21.17 -0.17 0.32
C LEU A 163 -20.30 0.56 -0.71
N GLU A 164 -20.89 1.04 -1.81
CA GLU A 164 -20.20 1.79 -2.87
C GLU A 164 -19.51 3.02 -2.29
N ARG A 165 -20.27 3.84 -1.55
CA ARG A 165 -19.74 5.02 -0.85
C ARG A 165 -18.62 4.64 0.11
N LEU A 166 -18.79 3.57 0.87
CA LEU A 166 -17.80 3.12 1.83
C LEU A 166 -16.47 2.74 1.16
N GLY A 167 -16.52 2.02 0.01
CA GLY A 167 -15.34 1.68 -0.78
C GLY A 167 -14.74 2.89 -1.51
N GLN A 168 -15.57 3.84 -1.92
CA GLN A 168 -15.11 5.07 -2.58
C GLN A 168 -14.35 5.98 -1.61
N ASP A 169 -14.88 6.17 -0.40
CA ASP A 169 -14.29 7.02 0.64
C ASP A 169 -13.08 6.34 1.31
N ASN A 170 -12.99 5.00 1.26
CA ASN A 170 -11.94 4.22 1.94
C ASN A 170 -11.26 3.25 0.96
N PRO A 171 -10.16 3.67 0.29
CA PRO A 171 -9.49 2.85 -0.72
C PRO A 171 -9.02 1.47 -0.22
N ALA A 172 -8.61 1.37 1.05
CA ALA A 172 -8.20 0.11 1.68
C ALA A 172 -9.32 -0.93 1.73
N GLN A 173 -10.58 -0.51 1.61
CA GLN A 173 -11.75 -1.37 1.75
C GLN A 173 -12.40 -1.74 0.42
N ARG A 174 -11.91 -1.21 -0.71
CA ARG A 174 -12.42 -1.55 -2.06
C ARG A 174 -12.44 -3.06 -2.30
N PRO A 175 -11.39 -3.83 -1.96
CA PRO A 175 -11.43 -5.28 -2.15
C PRO A 175 -12.55 -5.95 -1.34
N THR A 176 -12.76 -5.53 -0.09
CA THR A 176 -13.84 -6.04 0.78
C THR A 176 -15.22 -5.67 0.23
N THR A 177 -15.42 -4.42 -0.20
CA THR A 177 -16.67 -3.96 -0.82
C THR A 177 -17.00 -4.80 -2.07
N VAL A 178 -16.03 -4.99 -2.96
CA VAL A 178 -16.20 -5.81 -4.16
C VAL A 178 -16.51 -7.25 -3.80
N ALA A 179 -15.79 -7.83 -2.84
CA ALA A 179 -16.02 -9.20 -2.39
C ALA A 179 -17.45 -9.44 -1.88
N VAL A 180 -18.03 -8.46 -1.15
CA VAL A 180 -19.42 -8.55 -0.70
C VAL A 180 -20.41 -8.47 -1.87
N ILE A 181 -20.19 -7.57 -2.84
CA ILE A 181 -21.05 -7.46 -4.03
C ILE A 181 -20.96 -8.74 -4.88
N CYS A 182 -19.76 -9.28 -5.08
CA CYS A 182 -19.52 -10.57 -5.70
C CYS A 182 -20.22 -11.72 -4.96
N ALA A 183 -20.12 -11.77 -3.63
CA ALA A 183 -20.84 -12.76 -2.81
C ALA A 183 -22.35 -12.66 -3.01
N TYR A 184 -22.91 -11.45 -3.06
CA TYR A 184 -24.33 -11.22 -3.36
C TYR A 184 -24.72 -11.76 -4.74
N LEU A 185 -23.92 -11.50 -5.79
CA LEU A 185 -24.18 -11.99 -7.14
C LEU A 185 -24.08 -13.52 -7.26
N ARG A 186 -23.26 -14.16 -6.43
CA ARG A 186 -23.13 -15.63 -6.35
C ARG A 186 -24.28 -16.31 -5.61
N MET A 187 -25.05 -15.59 -4.80
CA MET A 187 -26.23 -16.17 -4.14
C MET A 187 -27.27 -16.59 -5.19
N PRO A 188 -28.01 -17.69 -4.97
CA PRO A 188 -29.10 -18.11 -5.87
C PRO A 188 -30.08 -16.96 -6.12
N ALA A 189 -30.43 -16.74 -7.38
CA ALA A 189 -31.36 -15.67 -7.76
C ALA A 189 -32.80 -16.22 -7.78
N PRO A 190 -33.74 -15.66 -6.99
CA PRO A 190 -35.16 -15.90 -7.19
C PRO A 190 -35.61 -15.32 -8.55
N ASP A 191 -36.61 -15.95 -9.17
CA ASP A 191 -37.21 -15.50 -10.42
C ASP A 191 -38.15 -14.30 -10.18
N ASP A 192 -37.54 -13.17 -9.79
CA ASP A 192 -38.21 -11.89 -9.54
C ASP A 192 -37.55 -10.78 -10.37
N ARG A 193 -38.37 -10.05 -11.13
CA ARG A 193 -37.93 -8.90 -11.93
C ARG A 193 -37.27 -7.82 -11.07
N ARG A 194 -37.75 -7.61 -9.84
CA ARG A 194 -37.17 -6.61 -8.93
C ARG A 194 -35.78 -7.03 -8.48
N GLU A 195 -35.60 -8.30 -8.12
CA GLU A 195 -34.28 -8.85 -7.78
C GLU A 195 -33.31 -8.78 -8.96
N THR A 196 -33.80 -9.05 -10.17
CA THR A 196 -33.01 -8.91 -11.40
C THR A 196 -32.45 -7.48 -11.55
N GLU A 197 -33.26 -6.47 -11.23
CA GLU A 197 -32.84 -5.06 -11.26
C GLU A 197 -31.76 -4.73 -10.21
N VAL A 198 -31.87 -5.29 -9.00
CA VAL A 198 -30.84 -5.14 -7.95
C VAL A 198 -29.52 -5.75 -8.40
N ARG A 199 -29.57 -6.96 -8.97
CA ARG A 199 -28.37 -7.67 -9.45
C ARG A 199 -27.73 -7.00 -10.66
N ARG A 200 -28.51 -6.47 -11.61
CA ARG A 200 -27.97 -5.63 -12.68
C ARG A 200 -27.32 -4.36 -12.13
N THR A 201 -27.87 -3.78 -11.06
CA THR A 201 -27.25 -2.62 -10.39
C THR A 201 -25.91 -2.97 -9.76
N ALA A 202 -25.82 -4.12 -9.08
CA ALA A 202 -24.57 -4.65 -8.56
C ALA A 202 -23.53 -4.88 -9.68
N GLN A 203 -23.92 -5.51 -10.80
CA GLN A 203 -23.03 -5.70 -11.96
C GLN A 203 -22.50 -4.36 -12.51
N ARG A 204 -23.39 -3.38 -12.75
CA ARG A 204 -23.00 -2.05 -13.22
C ARG A 204 -22.08 -1.30 -12.25
N MET A 205 -22.29 -1.49 -10.94
CA MET A 205 -21.44 -0.90 -9.92
C MET A 205 -20.02 -1.47 -9.99
N LEU A 206 -19.89 -2.80 -10.08
CA LEU A 206 -18.59 -3.44 -10.27
C LEU A 206 -17.91 -2.88 -11.52
N THR A 207 -18.56 -2.92 -12.69
CA THR A 207 -17.89 -2.55 -13.94
C THR A 207 -17.64 -1.04 -14.08
N ARG A 208 -18.42 -0.17 -13.43
CA ARG A 208 -18.11 1.27 -13.34
C ARG A 208 -16.74 1.52 -12.71
N HIS A 209 -16.46 0.85 -11.58
CA HIS A 209 -15.22 1.04 -10.86
C HIS A 209 -14.00 0.39 -11.52
N LEU A 210 -14.19 -0.41 -12.58
CA LEU A 210 -13.09 -1.02 -13.34
C LEU A 210 -12.71 -0.24 -14.60
N ARG A 211 -13.43 0.83 -14.93
CA ARG A 211 -13.12 1.71 -16.07
C ARG A 211 -12.11 2.78 -15.66
N ALA A 212 -10.91 2.73 -16.21
CA ALA A 212 -9.79 3.58 -15.80
C ALA A 212 -9.95 5.06 -16.19
N ASP A 213 -10.83 5.35 -17.15
CA ASP A 213 -11.14 6.69 -17.65
C ASP A 213 -12.22 7.42 -16.82
N GLN A 214 -12.80 6.78 -15.81
CA GLN A 214 -13.88 7.34 -15.00
C GLN A 214 -13.42 7.78 -13.61
N ASP A 215 -14.05 8.86 -13.13
CA ASP A 215 -13.97 9.25 -11.73
C ASP A 215 -14.48 8.10 -10.85
N GLY A 216 -13.64 7.64 -9.91
CA GLY A 216 -13.95 6.49 -9.07
C GLY A 216 -13.36 5.16 -9.53
N TRP A 217 -12.40 5.14 -10.44
CA TRP A 217 -11.63 3.94 -10.77
C TRP A 217 -10.96 3.29 -9.55
N TRP A 218 -11.13 1.97 -9.41
CA TRP A 218 -10.54 1.12 -8.39
C TRP A 218 -9.52 0.17 -9.05
N PRO A 219 -8.22 0.51 -9.05
CA PRO A 219 -7.19 -0.29 -9.71
C PRO A 219 -6.93 -1.61 -8.99
N GLY A 220 -6.59 -2.66 -9.76
CA GLY A 220 -6.09 -3.94 -9.22
C GLY A 220 -7.14 -4.78 -8.50
N ILE A 221 -8.42 -4.57 -8.80
CA ILE A 221 -9.53 -5.32 -8.20
C ILE A 221 -9.76 -6.62 -8.97
N ALA A 222 -9.67 -7.74 -8.25
CA ALA A 222 -10.08 -9.06 -8.72
C ALA A 222 -11.58 -9.29 -8.54
N LEU A 223 -12.20 -10.01 -9.48
CA LEU A 223 -13.62 -10.34 -9.45
C LEU A 223 -13.82 -11.86 -9.34
N ASP A 224 -14.36 -12.32 -8.21
CA ASP A 224 -14.84 -13.69 -8.05
C ASP A 224 -16.36 -13.74 -8.28
N LEU A 225 -16.76 -14.14 -9.48
CA LEU A 225 -18.14 -14.31 -9.91
C LEU A 225 -18.45 -15.79 -10.20
N THR A 226 -17.73 -16.69 -9.53
CA THR A 226 -17.90 -18.16 -9.64
C THR A 226 -19.34 -18.57 -9.37
N GLY A 227 -19.97 -19.30 -10.29
CA GLY A 227 -21.34 -19.78 -10.14
C GLY A 227 -22.43 -18.69 -10.19
N ALA A 228 -22.07 -17.43 -10.46
CA ALA A 228 -23.03 -16.33 -10.51
C ALA A 228 -23.98 -16.46 -11.72
N ARG A 229 -25.18 -15.89 -11.58
CA ARG A 229 -26.08 -15.67 -12.72
C ARG A 229 -25.99 -14.20 -13.13
N LEU A 230 -25.45 -13.98 -14.32
CA LEU A 230 -25.21 -12.64 -14.86
C LEU A 230 -26.12 -12.41 -16.08
N ASP A 231 -26.54 -11.18 -16.26
CA ASP A 231 -27.51 -10.83 -17.30
C ASP A 231 -27.09 -9.54 -17.98
N ASN A 232 -26.74 -9.65 -19.26
CA ASN A 232 -26.16 -8.58 -20.06
C ASN A 232 -24.94 -7.93 -19.35
N PHE A 233 -23.99 -8.77 -18.91
CA PHE A 233 -22.81 -8.33 -18.18
C PHE A 233 -21.90 -7.50 -19.09
N ASP A 234 -21.76 -6.22 -18.76
CA ASP A 234 -21.02 -5.25 -19.56
C ASP A 234 -19.75 -4.79 -18.84
N ALA A 235 -18.62 -5.39 -19.23
CA ALA A 235 -17.26 -5.01 -18.86
C ALA A 235 -16.52 -4.33 -20.02
N ALA A 236 -17.23 -3.75 -20.99
CA ALA A 236 -16.61 -3.04 -22.10
C ALA A 236 -15.79 -1.83 -21.58
N GLY A 237 -14.59 -1.67 -22.14
CA GLY A 237 -13.63 -0.63 -21.76
C GLY A 237 -13.05 -0.75 -20.34
N CYS A 238 -13.29 -1.85 -19.63
CA CYS A 238 -12.74 -2.05 -18.29
C CYS A 238 -11.26 -2.43 -18.33
N THR A 239 -10.53 -2.10 -17.28
CA THR A 239 -9.25 -2.74 -16.92
C THR A 239 -9.55 -3.91 -15.99
N LEU A 240 -9.47 -5.13 -16.51
CA LEU A 240 -9.78 -6.35 -15.78
C LEU A 240 -8.49 -7.01 -15.28
N VAL A 241 -8.44 -7.29 -13.99
CA VAL A 241 -7.36 -8.06 -13.35
C VAL A 241 -8.02 -9.23 -12.67
N ASP A 242 -7.61 -10.46 -12.98
CA ASP A 242 -8.10 -11.68 -12.33
C ASP A 242 -9.63 -11.78 -12.19
N LEU A 243 -10.30 -12.21 -13.25
CA LEU A 243 -11.74 -12.45 -13.28
C LEU A 243 -12.01 -13.95 -13.28
N ASP A 244 -12.88 -14.41 -12.38
CA ASP A 244 -13.35 -15.78 -12.32
C ASP A 244 -14.86 -15.87 -12.54
N LEU A 245 -15.26 -16.48 -13.65
CA LEU A 245 -16.63 -16.81 -14.02
C LEU A 245 -16.87 -18.33 -14.04
N THR A 246 -16.01 -19.11 -13.38
CA THR A 246 -16.12 -20.57 -13.39
C THR A 246 -17.51 -21.01 -12.91
N GLY A 247 -18.21 -21.81 -13.73
CA GLY A 247 -19.56 -22.30 -13.46
C GLY A 247 -20.67 -21.23 -13.48
N ALA A 248 -20.37 -19.99 -13.88
CA ALA A 248 -21.37 -18.95 -14.03
C ALA A 248 -22.31 -19.22 -15.21
N VAL A 249 -23.50 -18.62 -15.18
CA VAL A 249 -24.47 -18.61 -16.29
C VAL A 249 -24.70 -17.17 -16.70
N CYS A 250 -24.26 -16.82 -17.91
CA CYS A 250 -24.35 -15.48 -18.47
C CYS A 250 -25.41 -15.45 -19.58
N THR A 251 -26.52 -14.77 -19.30
CA THR A 251 -27.61 -14.59 -20.26
C THR A 251 -27.48 -13.28 -21.04
N GLY A 252 -27.98 -13.26 -22.27
CA GLY A 252 -27.82 -12.12 -23.17
C GLY A 252 -26.37 -11.94 -23.60
N THR A 253 -25.95 -10.69 -23.78
CA THR A 253 -24.59 -10.39 -24.26
C THR A 253 -23.64 -10.13 -23.10
N THR A 254 -22.57 -10.90 -23.01
CA THR A 254 -21.43 -10.63 -22.13
C THR A 254 -20.36 -9.88 -22.93
N SER A 255 -20.12 -8.62 -22.60
CA SER A 255 -19.20 -7.76 -23.34
C SER A 255 -17.93 -7.49 -22.57
N PHE A 256 -16.80 -7.78 -23.22
CA PHE A 256 -15.44 -7.40 -22.85
C PHE A 256 -14.83 -6.47 -23.92
N ALA A 257 -15.68 -5.87 -24.77
CA ALA A 257 -15.22 -5.09 -25.93
C ALA A 257 -14.31 -3.92 -25.50
N GLY A 258 -13.14 -3.81 -26.13
CA GLY A 258 -12.15 -2.77 -25.82
C GLY A 258 -11.56 -2.84 -24.41
N ALA A 259 -11.78 -3.92 -23.66
CA ALA A 259 -11.21 -4.07 -22.32
C ALA A 259 -9.70 -4.34 -22.40
N VAL A 260 -8.98 -3.90 -21.36
CA VAL A 260 -7.57 -4.22 -21.14
C VAL A 260 -7.51 -5.27 -20.04
N THR A 261 -6.88 -6.42 -20.32
CA THR A 261 -6.91 -7.59 -19.44
C THR A 261 -5.53 -7.94 -18.91
N HIS A 262 -5.46 -8.26 -17.62
CA HIS A 262 -4.26 -8.69 -16.92
C HIS A 262 -4.52 -9.91 -16.03
N GLY A 263 -3.46 -10.64 -15.72
CA GLY A 263 -3.54 -11.82 -14.85
C GLY A 263 -4.23 -13.00 -15.55
N ARG A 264 -5.28 -13.55 -14.93
CA ARG A 264 -6.01 -14.70 -15.49
C ARG A 264 -7.52 -14.45 -15.54
N LEU A 265 -8.10 -14.62 -16.72
CA LEU A 265 -9.54 -14.60 -16.95
C LEU A 265 -10.05 -16.05 -17.09
N ARG A 266 -10.64 -16.59 -16.02
CA ARG A 266 -11.28 -17.91 -16.04
C ARG A 266 -12.74 -17.75 -16.48
N LEU A 267 -13.02 -18.16 -17.70
CA LEU A 267 -14.30 -18.05 -18.37
C LEU A 267 -14.91 -19.44 -18.63
N THR A 268 -14.61 -20.44 -17.80
CA THR A 268 -15.24 -21.77 -17.87
C THR A 268 -16.70 -21.69 -17.40
N ALA A 269 -17.59 -21.23 -18.27
CA ALA A 269 -18.96 -20.86 -17.93
C ALA A 269 -19.93 -21.16 -19.09
N GLU A 270 -21.22 -20.93 -18.84
CA GLU A 270 -22.24 -20.91 -19.90
C GLU A 270 -22.48 -19.47 -20.37
N PHE A 271 -22.40 -19.25 -21.68
CA PHE A 271 -22.67 -17.95 -22.30
C PHE A 271 -23.70 -18.07 -23.43
N ALA A 272 -24.59 -17.09 -23.51
CA ALA A 272 -25.37 -16.85 -24.71
C ALA A 272 -24.49 -16.18 -25.77
N ASP A 273 -24.19 -14.88 -25.66
CA ASP A 273 -23.23 -14.21 -26.54
C ASP A 273 -22.02 -13.68 -25.75
N VAL A 274 -20.82 -13.74 -26.34
CA VAL A 274 -19.59 -13.17 -25.79
C VAL A 274 -18.90 -12.31 -26.84
N VAL A 275 -18.63 -11.05 -26.47
CA VAL A 275 -17.97 -10.08 -27.34
C VAL A 275 -16.66 -9.66 -26.69
N LEU A 276 -15.54 -10.00 -27.32
CA LEU A 276 -14.17 -9.64 -26.94
C LEU A 276 -13.50 -8.84 -28.08
N ASP A 277 -14.30 -8.08 -28.82
CA ASP A 277 -13.80 -7.25 -29.92
C ASP A 277 -12.88 -6.16 -29.36
N ASP A 278 -11.80 -5.86 -30.09
CA ASP A 278 -10.80 -4.87 -29.70
C ASP A 278 -10.18 -5.13 -28.30
N LEU A 279 -10.30 -6.35 -27.75
CA LEU A 279 -9.71 -6.74 -26.47
C LEU A 279 -8.18 -6.67 -26.56
N THR A 280 -7.55 -6.12 -25.53
CA THR A 280 -6.09 -6.06 -25.42
C THR A 280 -5.61 -6.55 -24.05
N GLY A 281 -4.31 -6.73 -23.90
CA GLY A 281 -3.66 -7.05 -22.63
C GLY A 281 -2.92 -8.38 -22.65
N ASP A 282 -2.33 -8.72 -21.51
CA ASP A 282 -1.43 -9.86 -21.34
C ASP A 282 -2.07 -11.03 -20.56
N ALA A 283 -3.36 -10.95 -20.28
CA ALA A 283 -4.06 -11.99 -19.52
C ALA A 283 -4.07 -13.35 -20.22
N GLU A 284 -3.94 -14.40 -19.41
CA GLU A 284 -4.31 -15.76 -19.82
C GLU A 284 -5.84 -15.90 -19.79
N ILE A 285 -6.44 -16.20 -20.93
CA ILE A 285 -7.90 -16.39 -21.07
C ILE A 285 -8.18 -17.89 -21.17
N VAL A 286 -8.98 -18.41 -20.24
CA VAL A 286 -9.33 -19.82 -20.14
C VAL A 286 -10.83 -20.00 -20.36
N LEU A 287 -11.20 -20.53 -21.51
CA LEU A 287 -12.54 -20.94 -21.93
C LEU A 287 -12.66 -22.47 -22.00
N ASP A 288 -11.78 -23.20 -21.31
CA ASP A 288 -11.79 -24.66 -21.28
C ASP A 288 -13.15 -25.17 -20.79
N ASP A 289 -13.70 -26.15 -21.50
CA ASP A 289 -15.01 -26.79 -21.30
C ASP A 289 -16.21 -25.82 -21.23
N ALA A 290 -16.02 -24.55 -21.65
CA ALA A 290 -17.09 -23.56 -21.68
C ALA A 290 -18.14 -23.91 -22.74
N ARG A 291 -19.39 -23.49 -22.49
CA ARG A 291 -20.51 -23.66 -23.43
C ARG A 291 -21.00 -22.29 -23.90
N LEU A 292 -20.70 -21.96 -25.15
CA LEU A 292 -21.07 -20.70 -25.78
C LEU A 292 -22.06 -21.02 -26.90
N THR A 293 -23.36 -20.78 -26.65
CA THR A 293 -24.42 -21.20 -27.58
C THR A 293 -24.65 -20.21 -28.71
N GLY A 294 -24.39 -18.94 -28.47
CA GLY A 294 -24.49 -17.86 -29.44
C GLY A 294 -23.12 -17.39 -29.95
N ARG A 295 -23.05 -16.11 -30.31
CA ARG A 295 -21.90 -15.51 -30.98
C ARG A 295 -20.72 -15.39 -30.02
N VAL A 296 -19.54 -15.75 -30.51
CA VAL A 296 -18.25 -15.49 -29.87
C VAL A 296 -17.40 -14.65 -30.79
N SER A 297 -17.13 -13.41 -30.40
CA SER A 297 -16.44 -12.43 -31.25
C SER A 297 -15.13 -11.99 -30.62
N PHE A 298 -14.05 -12.01 -31.39
CA PHE A 298 -12.70 -11.53 -31.04
C PHE A 298 -12.19 -10.59 -32.15
N GLU A 299 -13.09 -9.84 -32.80
CA GLU A 299 -12.69 -9.04 -33.96
C GLU A 299 -11.73 -7.94 -33.56
N ARG A 300 -10.61 -7.82 -34.28
CA ARG A 300 -9.52 -6.86 -34.00
C ARG A 300 -8.91 -6.96 -32.59
N ALA A 301 -9.11 -8.07 -31.88
CA ALA A 301 -8.46 -8.29 -30.60
C ALA A 301 -6.94 -8.45 -30.76
N ASP A 302 -6.15 -7.91 -29.83
CA ASP A 302 -4.71 -8.14 -29.69
C ASP A 302 -4.43 -8.92 -28.41
N LEU A 303 -4.43 -10.25 -28.52
CA LEU A 303 -4.27 -11.18 -27.40
C LEU A 303 -2.78 -11.33 -27.07
N GLY A 304 -2.33 -10.61 -26.05
CA GLY A 304 -0.96 -10.67 -25.55
C GLY A 304 -0.66 -11.87 -24.67
N GLY A 305 -1.67 -12.45 -24.01
CA GLY A 305 -1.58 -13.69 -23.24
C GLY A 305 -2.10 -14.91 -24.00
N ALA A 306 -1.97 -16.09 -23.38
CA ALA A 306 -2.43 -17.35 -23.96
C ALA A 306 -3.96 -17.46 -23.94
N LEU A 307 -4.52 -18.17 -24.91
CA LEU A 307 -5.96 -18.47 -24.98
C LEU A 307 -6.16 -19.99 -25.05
N SER A 308 -6.92 -20.53 -24.10
CA SER A 308 -7.29 -21.95 -24.07
C SER A 308 -8.80 -22.11 -24.19
N CYS A 309 -9.25 -22.90 -25.16
CA CYS A 309 -10.64 -23.23 -25.43
C CYS A 309 -10.81 -24.76 -25.51
N ARG A 310 -10.06 -25.51 -24.70
CA ARG A 310 -10.00 -26.98 -24.80
C ARG A 310 -11.33 -27.58 -24.40
N GLY A 311 -11.84 -28.52 -25.19
CA GLY A 311 -13.13 -29.16 -24.90
C GLY A 311 -14.36 -28.23 -25.00
N ALA A 312 -14.17 -26.94 -25.34
CA ALA A 312 -15.25 -25.98 -25.38
C ALA A 312 -16.25 -26.28 -26.50
N SER A 313 -17.53 -26.00 -26.26
CA SER A 313 -18.57 -25.98 -27.29
C SER A 313 -18.84 -24.53 -27.69
N LEU A 314 -18.52 -24.19 -28.93
CA LEU A 314 -18.56 -22.83 -29.45
C LEU A 314 -19.60 -22.72 -30.57
N GLY A 315 -20.50 -21.75 -30.47
CA GLY A 315 -21.44 -21.36 -31.52
C GLY A 315 -20.73 -20.67 -32.70
N PRO A 316 -21.33 -19.66 -33.33
CA PRO A 316 -20.65 -18.86 -34.35
C PRO A 316 -19.43 -18.12 -33.78
N VAL A 317 -18.25 -18.29 -34.38
CA VAL A 317 -16.99 -17.69 -33.91
C VAL A 317 -16.37 -16.78 -34.97
N SER A 318 -15.91 -15.59 -34.57
CA SER A 318 -15.14 -14.66 -35.42
C SER A 318 -13.86 -14.19 -34.72
N PHE A 319 -12.70 -14.39 -35.37
CA PHE A 319 -11.39 -13.83 -35.01
C PHE A 319 -10.88 -12.86 -36.08
N ARG A 320 -11.81 -12.24 -36.82
CA ARG A 320 -11.46 -11.39 -37.96
C ARG A 320 -10.47 -10.30 -37.55
N ASP A 321 -9.37 -10.18 -38.29
CA ASP A 321 -8.32 -9.17 -38.06
C ASP A 321 -7.69 -9.23 -36.65
N ALA A 322 -7.86 -10.33 -35.91
CA ALA A 322 -7.25 -10.50 -34.58
C ALA A 322 -5.76 -10.83 -34.67
N THR A 323 -5.00 -10.41 -33.68
CA THR A 323 -3.60 -10.79 -33.47
C THR A 323 -3.47 -11.63 -32.21
N VAL A 324 -2.87 -12.80 -32.32
CA VAL A 324 -2.66 -13.74 -31.21
C VAL A 324 -1.17 -13.91 -30.99
N ARG A 325 -0.66 -13.41 -29.85
CA ARG A 325 0.78 -13.32 -29.59
C ARG A 325 1.36 -14.58 -28.97
N GLN A 326 0.59 -15.24 -28.12
CA GLN A 326 0.97 -16.46 -27.41
C GLN A 326 0.27 -17.69 -28.01
N PRO A 327 0.71 -18.91 -27.67
CA PRO A 327 0.04 -20.11 -28.14
C PRO A 327 -1.44 -20.14 -27.77
N ILE A 328 -2.25 -20.62 -28.70
CA ILE A 328 -3.71 -20.80 -28.54
C ILE A 328 -4.10 -22.26 -28.79
N SER A 329 -4.98 -22.81 -27.96
CA SER A 329 -5.44 -24.19 -28.05
C SER A 329 -6.96 -24.26 -28.15
N PHE A 330 -7.45 -24.94 -29.18
CA PHE A 330 -8.83 -25.37 -29.36
C PHE A 330 -8.93 -26.90 -29.31
N ASP A 331 -7.97 -27.58 -28.65
CA ASP A 331 -7.90 -29.04 -28.69
C ASP A 331 -9.19 -29.64 -28.12
N ARG A 332 -9.77 -30.61 -28.83
CA ARG A 332 -11.06 -31.23 -28.51
C ARG A 332 -12.25 -30.27 -28.48
N ALA A 333 -12.11 -29.03 -28.94
CA ALA A 333 -13.22 -28.10 -29.05
C ALA A 333 -14.19 -28.52 -30.16
N ARG A 334 -15.45 -28.10 -30.03
CA ARG A 334 -16.49 -28.30 -31.03
C ARG A 334 -17.07 -26.96 -31.45
N PHE A 335 -16.84 -26.57 -32.70
CA PHE A 335 -17.52 -25.45 -33.34
C PHE A 335 -18.83 -25.95 -33.93
N THR A 336 -19.95 -25.61 -33.30
CA THR A 336 -21.28 -26.10 -33.69
C THR A 336 -21.87 -25.34 -34.87
N ASP A 337 -21.29 -24.19 -35.21
CA ASP A 337 -21.63 -23.36 -36.37
C ASP A 337 -20.33 -22.85 -37.03
N SER A 338 -20.44 -21.78 -37.83
CA SER A 338 -19.38 -21.18 -38.61
C SER A 338 -18.28 -20.59 -37.74
N ALA A 339 -17.03 -20.92 -38.03
CA ALA A 339 -15.84 -20.40 -37.40
C ALA A 339 -14.96 -19.67 -38.42
N SER A 340 -14.70 -18.38 -38.21
CA SER A 340 -13.94 -17.53 -39.13
C SER A 340 -12.70 -16.94 -38.45
N PHE A 341 -11.53 -17.34 -38.94
CA PHE A 341 -10.20 -16.81 -38.62
C PHE A 341 -9.64 -16.00 -39.80
N ARG A 342 -10.51 -15.26 -40.49
CA ARG A 342 -10.14 -14.46 -41.65
C ARG A 342 -9.16 -13.36 -41.25
N GLU A 343 -8.06 -13.25 -41.98
CA GLU A 343 -7.05 -12.20 -41.78
C GLU A 343 -6.46 -12.20 -40.34
N THR A 344 -6.67 -13.28 -39.57
CA THR A 344 -6.10 -13.47 -38.24
C THR A 344 -4.60 -13.73 -38.33
N VAL A 345 -3.83 -13.15 -37.40
CA VAL A 345 -2.38 -13.34 -37.29
C VAL A 345 -2.05 -14.14 -36.02
N PHE A 346 -1.65 -15.39 -36.19
CA PHE A 346 -1.12 -16.25 -35.13
C PHE A 346 0.40 -16.11 -35.09
N LEU A 347 0.92 -15.35 -34.11
CA LEU A 347 2.36 -15.25 -33.86
C LEU A 347 2.87 -16.45 -33.07
N GLY A 348 2.10 -16.89 -32.07
CA GLY A 348 2.31 -18.15 -31.37
C GLY A 348 1.64 -19.32 -32.11
N GLY A 349 2.02 -20.54 -31.74
CA GLY A 349 1.43 -21.74 -32.31
C GLY A 349 -0.07 -21.87 -32.05
N VAL A 350 -0.80 -22.42 -33.01
CA VAL A 350 -2.22 -22.77 -32.88
C VAL A 350 -2.41 -24.27 -32.90
N SER A 351 -3.14 -24.79 -31.91
CA SER A 351 -3.50 -26.20 -31.83
C SER A 351 -5.01 -26.36 -31.94
N MET A 352 -5.46 -27.22 -32.86
CA MET A 352 -6.83 -27.60 -33.11
C MET A 352 -6.93 -29.14 -33.19
N GLU A 353 -6.17 -29.82 -32.35
CA GLU A 353 -6.11 -31.28 -32.40
C GLU A 353 -7.39 -31.89 -31.86
N HIS A 354 -7.92 -32.90 -32.55
CA HIS A 354 -9.23 -33.50 -32.23
C HIS A 354 -10.40 -32.50 -32.20
N THR A 355 -10.26 -31.34 -32.85
CA THR A 355 -11.34 -30.35 -32.98
C THR A 355 -12.35 -30.79 -34.02
N THR A 356 -13.64 -30.51 -33.80
CA THR A 356 -14.69 -30.69 -34.81
C THR A 356 -15.25 -29.34 -35.23
N PHE A 357 -15.20 -29.04 -36.53
CA PHE A 357 -15.94 -27.96 -37.18
C PHE A 357 -17.20 -28.53 -37.82
N VAL A 358 -18.36 -28.32 -37.20
CA VAL A 358 -19.64 -28.79 -37.76
C VAL A 358 -20.02 -27.94 -38.96
N GLY A 359 -19.89 -26.62 -38.82
CA GLY A 359 -20.14 -25.65 -39.87
C GLY A 359 -18.88 -25.28 -40.67
N TYR A 360 -18.98 -24.16 -41.35
CA TYR A 360 -17.91 -23.58 -42.15
C TYR A 360 -16.66 -23.26 -41.29
N ALA A 361 -15.47 -23.61 -41.79
CA ALA A 361 -14.18 -23.29 -41.15
C ALA A 361 -13.32 -22.42 -42.08
N GLY A 362 -13.27 -21.12 -41.80
CA GLY A 362 -12.59 -20.13 -42.62
C GLY A 362 -11.26 -19.67 -42.07
N PHE A 363 -10.21 -19.76 -42.87
CA PHE A 363 -8.85 -19.30 -42.59
C PHE A 363 -8.31 -18.40 -43.71
N HIS A 364 -9.19 -17.70 -44.42
CA HIS A 364 -8.79 -16.86 -45.55
C HIS A 364 -7.75 -15.83 -45.14
N ARG A 365 -6.63 -15.82 -45.87
CA ARG A 365 -5.53 -14.87 -45.64
C ARG A 365 -5.04 -14.85 -44.18
N ALA A 366 -5.33 -15.90 -43.41
CA ALA A 366 -4.78 -16.08 -42.07
C ALA A 366 -3.27 -16.29 -42.17
N ARG A 367 -2.53 -15.78 -41.18
CA ARG A 367 -1.09 -15.92 -41.08
C ARG A 367 -0.73 -16.76 -39.87
N PHE A 368 -0.07 -17.89 -40.11
CA PHE A 368 0.47 -18.78 -39.08
C PHE A 368 1.98 -18.61 -39.06
N ALA A 369 2.47 -17.76 -38.17
CA ALA A 369 3.90 -17.48 -38.03
C ALA A 369 4.66 -18.67 -37.42
N ASP A 370 3.96 -19.45 -36.57
CA ASP A 370 4.48 -20.64 -35.90
C ASP A 370 3.64 -21.88 -36.27
N MET A 371 3.81 -22.99 -35.53
CA MET A 371 3.16 -24.28 -35.80
C MET A 371 1.64 -24.16 -35.83
N ALA A 372 1.02 -24.76 -36.84
CA ALA A 372 -0.42 -24.89 -36.97
C ALA A 372 -0.79 -26.38 -36.99
N LEU A 373 -1.40 -26.86 -35.91
CA LEU A 373 -1.70 -28.27 -35.67
C LEU A 373 -3.19 -28.54 -35.84
N PHE A 374 -3.54 -29.25 -36.91
CA PHE A 374 -4.88 -29.72 -37.26
C PHE A 374 -4.95 -31.25 -37.28
N ARG A 375 -4.21 -31.91 -36.37
CA ARG A 375 -4.20 -33.37 -36.33
C ARG A 375 -5.53 -33.90 -35.83
N TRP A 376 -6.05 -34.94 -36.48
CA TRP A 376 -7.35 -35.51 -36.12
C TRP A 376 -8.50 -34.50 -36.13
N THR A 377 -8.35 -33.37 -36.82
CA THR A 377 -9.41 -32.35 -36.94
C THR A 377 -10.45 -32.83 -37.96
N GLU A 378 -11.72 -32.67 -37.62
CA GLU A 378 -12.84 -32.98 -38.51
C GLU A 378 -13.44 -31.68 -39.06
N PHE A 379 -13.39 -31.51 -40.37
CA PHE A 379 -14.05 -30.43 -41.10
C PHE A 379 -15.35 -30.98 -41.71
N GLY A 380 -16.47 -30.76 -41.02
CA GLY A 380 -17.80 -31.26 -41.39
C GLY A 380 -18.39 -30.57 -42.62
N ALA A 381 -18.10 -29.29 -42.80
CA ALA A 381 -18.50 -28.50 -43.97
C ALA A 381 -17.26 -28.00 -44.74
N GLU A 382 -17.35 -26.85 -45.40
CA GLU A 382 -16.24 -26.29 -46.16
C GLU A 382 -15.10 -25.78 -45.26
N ALA A 383 -13.87 -26.08 -45.66
CA ALA A 383 -12.64 -25.62 -45.01
C ALA A 383 -11.83 -24.75 -45.99
N TRP A 384 -11.79 -23.45 -45.76
CA TRP A 384 -11.21 -22.48 -46.70
C TRP A 384 -9.91 -21.88 -46.17
N PHE A 385 -8.80 -22.27 -46.79
CA PHE A 385 -7.44 -21.77 -46.51
C PHE A 385 -6.93 -20.85 -47.63
N GLU A 386 -7.84 -20.27 -48.42
CA GLU A 386 -7.47 -19.45 -49.58
C GLU A 386 -6.59 -18.25 -49.16
N GLY A 387 -5.44 -18.11 -49.81
CA GLY A 387 -4.47 -17.06 -49.49
C GLY A 387 -3.81 -17.17 -48.10
N ALA A 388 -4.05 -18.25 -47.34
CA ALA A 388 -3.44 -18.45 -46.04
C ALA A 388 -1.90 -18.57 -46.15
N ARG A 389 -1.18 -18.14 -45.13
CA ARG A 389 0.29 -18.16 -45.08
C ARG A 389 0.75 -18.97 -43.90
N PHE A 390 1.41 -20.09 -44.15
CA PHE A 390 2.01 -20.96 -43.16
C PHE A 390 3.52 -20.76 -43.18
N GLU A 391 4.04 -19.93 -42.27
CA GLU A 391 5.47 -19.69 -42.10
C GLU A 391 6.09 -20.78 -41.20
N GLY A 392 5.32 -21.26 -40.22
CA GLY A 392 5.62 -22.45 -39.43
C GLY A 392 5.19 -23.77 -40.08
N ALA A 393 5.33 -24.87 -39.34
CA ALA A 393 4.90 -26.20 -39.82
C ALA A 393 3.37 -26.33 -39.75
N ALA A 394 2.74 -26.70 -40.87
CA ALA A 394 1.31 -27.03 -40.93
C ALA A 394 1.12 -28.55 -40.91
N ASN A 395 0.37 -29.06 -39.94
CA ASN A 395 0.16 -30.49 -39.75
C ASN A 395 -1.34 -30.84 -39.74
N PHE A 396 -1.79 -31.49 -40.81
CA PHE A 396 -3.14 -31.99 -41.00
C PHE A 396 -3.20 -33.52 -40.89
N GLY A 397 -2.22 -34.15 -40.24
CA GLY A 397 -2.15 -35.60 -40.11
C GLY A 397 -3.45 -36.17 -39.55
N ARG A 398 -4.05 -37.10 -40.27
CA ARG A 398 -5.33 -37.76 -39.92
C ARG A 398 -6.53 -36.81 -39.82
N ALA A 399 -6.42 -35.60 -40.35
CA ALA A 399 -7.58 -34.72 -40.52
C ALA A 399 -8.59 -35.35 -41.50
N VAL A 400 -9.87 -35.03 -41.31
CA VAL A 400 -10.96 -35.51 -42.16
C VAL A 400 -11.71 -34.32 -42.75
N PHE A 401 -11.78 -34.26 -44.08
CA PHE A 401 -12.50 -33.22 -44.83
C PHE A 401 -13.76 -33.81 -45.45
N HIS A 402 -14.91 -33.60 -44.81
CA HIS A 402 -16.22 -34.02 -45.34
C HIS A 402 -16.70 -33.08 -46.44
N GLY A 403 -16.51 -31.78 -46.24
CA GLY A 403 -16.81 -30.75 -47.24
C GLY A 403 -15.58 -30.31 -48.04
N ARG A 404 -15.79 -29.33 -48.91
CA ARG A 404 -14.76 -28.84 -49.83
C ARG A 404 -13.59 -28.20 -49.06
N ALA A 405 -12.38 -28.67 -49.32
CA ALA A 405 -11.13 -28.05 -48.85
C ALA A 405 -10.51 -27.20 -49.97
N ARG A 406 -10.16 -25.93 -49.68
CA ARG A 406 -9.52 -25.03 -50.65
C ARG A 406 -8.25 -24.40 -50.11
N PHE A 407 -7.13 -24.65 -50.79
CA PHE A 407 -5.81 -24.07 -50.51
C PHE A 407 -5.33 -23.14 -51.65
N GLU A 408 -6.25 -22.61 -52.46
CA GLU A 408 -5.90 -21.72 -53.57
C GLU A 408 -5.14 -20.48 -53.08
N GLY A 409 -3.99 -20.19 -53.69
CA GLY A 409 -3.12 -19.09 -53.27
C GLY A 409 -2.51 -19.23 -51.87
N ALA A 410 -2.70 -20.36 -51.18
CA ALA A 410 -2.06 -20.62 -49.91
C ALA A 410 -0.55 -20.81 -50.11
N THR A 411 0.25 -20.28 -49.18
CA THR A 411 1.72 -20.39 -49.20
C THR A 411 2.17 -21.16 -47.97
N LEU A 412 3.07 -22.12 -48.17
CA LEU A 412 3.63 -22.92 -47.10
C LEU A 412 5.15 -22.88 -47.19
N ALA A 413 5.80 -22.38 -46.13
CA ALA A 413 7.25 -22.32 -46.04
C ALA A 413 7.88 -23.72 -45.94
N ARG A 414 7.12 -24.68 -45.41
CA ARG A 414 7.44 -26.10 -45.36
C ARG A 414 6.27 -26.88 -45.93
N ARG A 415 6.55 -28.06 -46.47
CA ARG A 415 5.51 -29.00 -46.91
C ARG A 415 4.50 -29.25 -45.77
N ALA A 416 3.20 -29.23 -46.07
CA ALA A 416 2.18 -29.65 -45.13
C ALA A 416 2.30 -31.16 -44.85
N LEU A 417 2.23 -31.53 -43.58
CA LEU A 417 2.16 -32.93 -43.16
C LEU A 417 0.70 -33.36 -43.28
N VAL A 418 0.42 -34.36 -44.10
CA VAL A 418 -0.95 -34.83 -44.40
C VAL A 418 -1.11 -36.33 -44.20
N ASP A 419 -0.17 -36.98 -43.49
CA ASP A 419 -0.18 -38.41 -43.24
C ASP A 419 -1.56 -38.92 -42.77
N GLN A 420 -2.11 -39.88 -43.52
CA GLN A 420 -3.40 -40.53 -43.26
C GLN A 420 -4.61 -39.57 -43.22
N ALA A 421 -4.48 -38.33 -43.73
CA ALA A 421 -5.62 -37.43 -43.86
C ALA A 421 -6.59 -37.94 -44.93
N ARG A 422 -7.87 -37.64 -44.75
CA ARG A 422 -8.94 -38.14 -45.62
C ARG A 422 -9.81 -37.02 -46.13
N ALA A 423 -10.32 -37.18 -47.34
CA ALA A 423 -11.24 -36.22 -47.93
C ALA A 423 -12.33 -36.93 -48.72
N SER A 424 -13.55 -36.38 -48.70
CA SER A 424 -14.68 -36.95 -49.43
C SER A 424 -14.43 -36.99 -50.95
N THR A 425 -14.89 -38.04 -51.64
CA THR A 425 -14.91 -38.09 -53.11
C THR A 425 -16.06 -37.29 -53.71
N SER A 426 -17.07 -36.93 -52.92
CA SER A 426 -18.31 -36.28 -53.39
C SER A 426 -18.14 -34.83 -53.82
N VAL A 427 -17.00 -34.20 -53.51
CA VAL A 427 -16.71 -32.80 -53.84
C VAL A 427 -15.29 -32.65 -54.35
N THR A 428 -15.06 -31.63 -55.18
CA THR A 428 -13.71 -31.29 -55.66
C THR A 428 -12.97 -30.46 -54.62
N HIS A 429 -11.77 -30.91 -54.25
CA HIS A 429 -10.84 -30.24 -53.35
C HIS A 429 -9.70 -29.58 -54.12
N VAL A 430 -9.08 -28.54 -53.53
CA VAL A 430 -7.87 -27.90 -54.05
C VAL A 430 -6.79 -28.02 -52.99
N TRP A 431 -5.80 -28.88 -53.20
CA TRP A 431 -4.75 -29.19 -52.22
C TRP A 431 -3.50 -28.31 -52.40
N PRO A 432 -2.69 -28.14 -51.34
CA PRO A 432 -1.37 -27.53 -51.47
C PRO A 432 -0.48 -28.27 -52.47
N PRO A 433 0.45 -27.57 -53.15
CA PRO A 433 1.43 -28.21 -54.03
C PRO A 433 2.21 -29.33 -53.31
N GLY A 434 2.45 -30.43 -54.00
CA GLY A 434 3.19 -31.58 -53.47
C GLY A 434 2.38 -32.58 -52.65
N THR A 435 1.07 -32.35 -52.47
CA THR A 435 0.15 -33.29 -51.80
C THR A 435 -0.15 -34.49 -52.71
N ALA A 436 0.18 -35.71 -52.26
CA ALA A 436 -0.20 -36.92 -52.97
C ALA A 436 -1.60 -37.36 -52.54
N VAL A 437 -2.49 -37.57 -53.51
CA VAL A 437 -3.89 -37.96 -53.28
C VAL A 437 -4.14 -39.27 -54.00
N THR A 438 -4.58 -40.27 -53.25
CA THR A 438 -4.97 -41.59 -53.79
C THR A 438 -6.42 -41.87 -53.43
N ARG A 439 -7.13 -42.63 -54.27
CA ARG A 439 -8.48 -43.09 -53.92
C ARG A 439 -8.35 -44.30 -52.99
N ARG A 440 -8.99 -44.24 -51.82
CA ARG A 440 -8.99 -45.35 -50.85
C ARG A 440 -10.16 -46.30 -51.09
N ASP A 441 -11.35 -45.74 -51.25
CA ASP A 441 -12.61 -46.44 -51.51
C ASP A 441 -13.56 -45.51 -52.31
N ASP A 442 -14.85 -45.83 -52.38
CA ASP A 442 -15.82 -45.03 -53.14
C ASP A 442 -16.15 -43.69 -52.51
N ASP A 443 -15.99 -43.57 -51.19
CA ASP A 443 -16.38 -42.40 -50.42
C ASP A 443 -15.17 -41.53 -50.05
N TRP A 444 -13.97 -42.11 -49.99
CA TRP A 444 -12.79 -41.46 -49.43
C TRP A 444 -11.56 -41.44 -50.33
N LEU A 445 -10.96 -40.26 -50.39
CA LEU A 445 -9.59 -40.01 -50.80
C LEU A 445 -8.66 -40.14 -49.58
N LEU A 446 -7.47 -40.69 -49.79
CA LEU A 446 -6.38 -40.74 -48.82
C LEU A 446 -5.27 -39.80 -49.28
N LEU A 447 -4.91 -38.87 -48.40
CA LEU A 447 -3.75 -38.01 -48.57
C LEU A 447 -2.56 -38.65 -47.89
N THR A 448 -1.42 -38.59 -48.56
CA THR A 448 -0.16 -39.15 -48.05
C THR A 448 0.98 -38.18 -48.28
N ASP A 449 1.96 -38.25 -47.40
CA ASP A 449 3.30 -37.77 -47.70
C ASP A 449 3.96 -38.75 -48.69
N PRO A 450 4.77 -38.27 -49.65
CA PRO A 450 5.24 -39.03 -50.80
C PRO A 450 6.37 -39.99 -50.45
#